data_AF-F6HLX6-F1
#
_entry.id   AF-F6HLX6-F1
#
_cell.length_a   1.000
_cell.length_b   1.000
_cell.length_c   1.000
_cell.angle_alpha   90.00
_cell.angle_beta   90.00
_cell.angle_gamma   90.00
#
_symmetry.space_group_name_H-M   'P 1'
#
loop_
_entity.id
_entity.type
_entity.pdbx_description
1 polymer ?
#
loop_
_entity_poly.entity_id
_entity_poly.type
_entity_poly.pdbx_seq_one_letter_code
_entity_poly.pdbx_strand_id
1 'polypeptide(L)'
;MLATNWSTKSSHCSWYGISCNAPQQRVSAINSSNMGLEGTIAPQVGNLSFLLQQLNLFNNKLVGSIPEAICNLSKLEELYLGNNQLIGEIPKKMSNLLNLKILSFPMNNLTGSIPTTIFNMSSLLNISLSYNSLSGSLPMDICYTNLKLKELNLSSNHLSGKVPTGEIPQSLFNIYSLRASSAKIINQSIHWRHSKSPREFV
;
A
#
# COMPACT_ATOMS: atom_id res chain seq x y z
N MET A 1 -20.55 5.47 17.36
CA MET A 1 -19.74 6.71 17.26
C MET A 1 -19.70 7.27 15.84
N LEU A 2 -19.49 6.46 14.79
CA LEU A 2 -19.51 6.96 13.40
C LEU A 2 -20.90 7.44 12.93
N ALA A 3 -21.94 6.64 13.15
CA ALA A 3 -23.31 6.97 12.70
C ALA A 3 -23.87 8.28 13.28
N THR A 4 -23.34 8.75 14.40
CA THR A 4 -23.72 10.01 15.04
C THR A 4 -22.93 11.20 14.51
N ASN A 5 -21.75 10.99 13.93
CA ASN A 5 -20.86 12.05 13.45
C ASN A 5 -20.91 12.21 11.93
N TRP A 6 -20.87 11.11 11.18
CA TRP A 6 -21.02 11.09 9.72
C TRP A 6 -22.51 11.17 9.39
N SER A 7 -23.02 12.40 9.37
CA SER A 7 -24.44 12.70 9.21
C SER A 7 -24.63 13.76 8.14
N THR A 8 -25.75 13.69 7.43
CA THR A 8 -26.17 14.75 6.49
C THR A 8 -26.51 16.07 7.18
N LYS A 9 -26.60 16.06 8.52
CA LYS A 9 -26.86 17.25 9.35
C LYS A 9 -25.60 18.05 9.69
N SER A 10 -24.41 17.50 9.46
CA SER A 10 -23.12 18.15 9.71
C SER A 10 -22.31 18.25 8.42
N SER A 11 -21.44 19.26 8.33
CA SER A 11 -20.52 19.37 7.20
C SER A 11 -19.55 18.19 7.17
N HIS A 12 -19.31 17.59 6.00
CA HIS A 12 -18.37 16.49 5.84
C HIS A 12 -16.94 16.83 6.27
N CYS A 13 -16.56 18.11 6.23
CA CYS A 13 -15.25 18.56 6.72
C CYS A 13 -15.14 18.62 8.25
N SER A 14 -16.25 18.42 8.97
CA SER A 14 -16.26 18.24 10.43
C SER A 14 -16.36 16.78 10.85
N TRP A 15 -16.45 15.87 9.88
CA TRP A 15 -16.55 14.45 10.17
C TRP A 15 -15.22 13.92 10.70
N TYR A 16 -15.30 13.09 11.72
CA TYR A 16 -14.14 12.44 12.32
C TYR A 16 -13.37 11.66 11.25
N GLY A 17 -12.07 11.91 11.17
CA GLY A 17 -11.20 11.29 10.18
C GLY A 17 -11.24 11.94 8.79
N ILE A 18 -12.10 12.92 8.53
CA ILE A 18 -12.13 13.62 7.25
C ILE A 18 -11.35 14.92 7.37
N SER A 19 -10.41 15.14 6.45
CA SER A 19 -9.76 16.44 6.26
C SER A 19 -10.17 17.01 4.91
N CYS A 20 -10.38 18.32 4.88
CA CYS A 20 -10.70 19.05 3.68
C CYS A 20 -9.66 20.13 3.39
N ASN A 21 -9.48 20.43 2.12
CA ASN A 21 -8.67 21.57 1.69
C ASN A 21 -9.44 22.89 1.89
N ALA A 22 -8.71 23.96 2.18
CA ALA A 22 -9.24 25.32 2.15
C ALA A 22 -8.83 26.02 0.84
N PRO A 23 -9.65 26.93 0.29
CA PRO A 23 -10.99 27.33 0.74
C PRO A 23 -12.13 26.44 0.23
N GLN A 24 -11.91 25.52 -0.72
CA GLN A 24 -12.98 24.84 -1.44
C GLN A 24 -13.69 23.71 -0.67
N GLN A 25 -13.26 23.39 0.56
CA GLN A 25 -13.86 22.38 1.43
C GLN A 25 -14.01 21.02 0.75
N ARG A 26 -13.05 20.64 -0.09
CA ARG A 26 -13.01 19.33 -0.76
C ARG A 26 -12.19 18.37 0.07
N VAL A 27 -12.64 17.12 0.16
CA VAL A 27 -11.94 16.07 0.90
C VAL A 27 -10.54 15.87 0.32
N SER A 28 -9.53 16.00 1.18
CA SER A 28 -8.11 15.78 0.85
C SER A 28 -7.51 14.58 1.57
N ALA A 29 -8.05 14.19 2.73
CA ALA A 29 -7.64 12.97 3.41
C ALA A 29 -8.83 12.30 4.11
N ILE A 30 -8.82 10.97 4.10
CA ILE A 30 -9.70 10.12 4.89
C ILE A 30 -8.82 9.24 5.77
N ASN A 31 -8.91 9.43 7.08
CA ASN A 31 -8.32 8.56 8.09
C ASN A 31 -9.42 7.95 8.95
N SER A 32 -9.86 6.77 8.55
CA SER A 32 -10.84 5.97 9.28
C SER A 32 -10.21 4.71 9.86
N SER A 33 -8.94 4.80 10.28
CA SER A 33 -8.24 3.70 10.91
C SER A 33 -8.80 3.40 12.31
N ASN A 34 -8.79 2.13 12.72
CA ASN A 34 -9.20 1.71 14.07
C ASN A 34 -10.66 2.06 14.44
N MET A 35 -11.55 2.16 13.45
CA MET A 35 -12.93 2.58 13.69
C MET A 35 -13.92 1.42 13.79
N GLY A 36 -13.44 0.18 13.65
CA GLY A 36 -14.28 -1.02 13.65
C GLY A 36 -15.20 -1.08 12.44
N LEU A 37 -14.81 -0.50 11.30
CA LEU A 37 -15.58 -0.52 10.06
C LEU A 37 -15.78 -1.97 9.58
N GLU A 38 -17.01 -2.31 9.25
CA GLU A 38 -17.42 -3.60 8.68
C GLU A 38 -17.98 -3.39 7.26
N GLY A 39 -18.11 -4.47 6.49
CA GLY A 39 -18.58 -4.41 5.10
C GLY A 39 -17.46 -4.20 4.09
N THR A 40 -17.79 -3.67 2.91
CA THR A 40 -16.86 -3.59 1.76
C THR A 40 -16.41 -2.16 1.48
N ILE A 41 -15.27 -2.00 0.81
CA ILE A 41 -14.87 -0.69 0.26
C ILE A 41 -15.74 -0.39 -0.96
N ALA A 42 -16.59 0.63 -0.86
CA ALA A 42 -17.50 1.01 -1.92
C ALA A 42 -16.75 1.61 -3.13
N PRO A 43 -17.05 1.21 -4.39
CA PRO A 43 -16.40 1.76 -5.58
C PRO A 43 -16.50 3.29 -5.72
N GLN A 44 -17.53 3.89 -5.14
CA GLN A 44 -17.76 5.33 -5.11
C GLN A 44 -16.63 6.11 -4.42
N VAL A 45 -15.76 5.45 -3.65
CA VAL A 45 -14.52 6.07 -3.15
C VAL A 45 -13.69 6.67 -4.29
N GLY A 46 -13.73 6.07 -5.48
CA GLY A 46 -13.06 6.56 -6.69
C GLY A 46 -13.57 7.91 -7.19
N ASN A 47 -14.73 8.38 -6.72
CA ASN A 47 -15.27 9.70 -7.08
C ASN A 47 -14.57 10.85 -6.34
N LEU A 48 -13.75 10.55 -5.32
CA LEU A 48 -12.94 11.54 -4.59
C LEU A 48 -11.63 11.88 -5.32
N SER A 49 -11.58 11.65 -6.64
CA SER A 49 -10.38 11.68 -7.47
C SER A 49 -9.70 13.05 -7.61
N PHE A 50 -10.40 14.12 -7.25
CA PHE A 50 -9.92 15.48 -7.49
C PHE A 50 -8.79 15.91 -6.54
N LEU A 51 -8.90 15.58 -5.25
CA LEU A 51 -7.98 16.09 -4.21
C LEU A 51 -7.58 15.08 -3.14
N LEU A 52 -8.12 13.85 -3.15
CA LEU A 52 -7.80 12.88 -2.11
C LEU A 52 -6.34 12.43 -2.24
N GLN A 53 -5.53 12.80 -1.25
CA GLN A 53 -4.10 12.47 -1.12
C GLN A 53 -3.86 11.28 -0.18
N GLN A 54 -4.72 11.08 0.81
CA GLN A 54 -4.58 9.98 1.75
C GLN A 54 -5.89 9.22 1.93
N LEU A 55 -5.83 7.90 1.82
CA LEU A 55 -6.89 6.99 2.21
C LEU A 55 -6.33 5.96 3.19
N ASN A 56 -6.68 6.10 4.46
CA ASN A 56 -6.28 5.20 5.53
C ASN A 56 -7.50 4.50 6.13
N LEU A 57 -7.62 3.19 5.84
CA LEU A 57 -8.63 2.28 6.35
C LEU A 57 -8.01 1.16 7.20
N PHE A 58 -6.79 1.39 7.71
CA PHE A 58 -6.02 0.41 8.45
C PHE A 58 -6.72 -0.05 9.74
N ASN A 59 -6.54 -1.32 10.11
CA ASN A 59 -7.09 -1.91 11.33
C ASN A 59 -8.62 -1.75 11.45
N ASN A 60 -9.34 -2.40 10.55
CA ASN A 60 -10.79 -2.51 10.55
C ASN A 60 -11.20 -3.97 10.26
N LYS A 61 -12.48 -4.21 9.99
CA LYS A 61 -13.04 -5.53 9.65
C LYS A 61 -13.59 -5.54 8.23
N LEU A 62 -12.95 -4.80 7.31
CA LEU A 62 -13.41 -4.70 5.93
C LEU A 62 -13.22 -6.04 5.21
N VAL A 63 -14.21 -6.43 4.43
CA VAL A 63 -14.26 -7.66 3.63
C VAL A 63 -14.42 -7.34 2.14
N GLY A 64 -14.39 -8.37 1.30
CA GLY A 64 -14.55 -8.22 -0.15
C GLY A 64 -13.27 -7.78 -0.86
N SER A 65 -13.38 -7.47 -2.15
CA SER A 65 -12.24 -7.08 -2.98
C SER A 65 -11.91 -5.59 -2.87
N ILE A 66 -10.65 -5.24 -3.14
CA ILE A 66 -10.25 -3.85 -3.39
C ILE A 66 -10.89 -3.40 -4.72
N PRO A 67 -11.80 -2.41 -4.74
CA PRO A 67 -12.46 -2.00 -5.98
C PRO A 67 -11.46 -1.31 -6.92
N GLU A 68 -11.53 -1.64 -8.21
CA GLU A 68 -10.68 -1.04 -9.24
C GLU A 68 -10.84 0.49 -9.35
N ALA A 69 -12.00 1.01 -8.93
CA ALA A 69 -12.27 2.44 -8.86
C ALA A 69 -11.32 3.23 -7.94
N ILE A 70 -10.64 2.59 -6.98
CA ILE A 70 -9.58 3.24 -6.19
C ILE A 70 -8.47 3.77 -7.11
N CYS A 71 -8.21 3.11 -8.23
CA CYS A 71 -7.19 3.52 -9.21
C CYS A 71 -7.56 4.83 -9.95
N ASN A 72 -8.76 5.38 -9.75
CA ASN A 72 -9.15 6.69 -10.28
C ASN A 72 -8.66 7.85 -9.41
N LEU A 73 -8.13 7.59 -8.21
CA LEU A 73 -7.67 8.59 -7.26
C LEU A 73 -6.30 9.17 -7.67
N SER A 74 -6.26 9.90 -8.78
CA SER A 74 -5.02 10.37 -9.43
C SER A 74 -4.09 11.22 -8.54
N LYS A 75 -4.62 11.83 -7.46
CA LYS A 75 -3.87 12.63 -6.49
C LYS A 75 -3.43 11.85 -5.25
N LEU A 76 -3.76 10.56 -5.16
CA LEU A 76 -3.46 9.75 -3.98
C LEU A 76 -1.95 9.56 -3.84
N GLU A 77 -1.46 9.88 -2.65
CA GLU A 77 -0.07 9.74 -2.22
C GLU A 77 0.09 8.58 -1.25
N GLU A 78 -0.92 8.31 -0.42
CA GLU A 78 -0.85 7.29 0.62
C GLU A 78 -2.12 6.43 0.67
N LEU A 79 -1.95 5.11 0.57
CA LEU A 79 -3.03 4.14 0.64
C LEU A 79 -2.71 3.05 1.66
N TYR A 80 -3.48 3.02 2.76
CA TYR A 80 -3.35 2.03 3.82
C TYR A 80 -4.64 1.20 3.94
N LEU A 81 -4.55 -0.09 3.64
CA LEU A 81 -5.64 -1.05 3.75
C LEU A 81 -5.30 -2.24 4.66
N GLY A 82 -4.16 -2.18 5.35
CA GLY A 82 -3.67 -3.28 6.17
C GLY A 82 -4.52 -3.62 7.39
N ASN A 83 -4.34 -4.84 7.90
CA ASN A 83 -5.09 -5.41 9.02
C ASN A 83 -6.61 -5.34 8.81
N ASN A 84 -7.06 -6.01 7.75
CA ASN A 84 -8.47 -6.19 7.38
C ASN A 84 -8.67 -7.66 6.91
N GLN A 85 -9.84 -7.96 6.33
CA GLN A 85 -10.20 -9.28 5.79
C GLN A 85 -10.44 -9.20 4.27
N LEU A 86 -9.70 -8.33 3.58
CA LEU A 86 -9.85 -8.12 2.14
C LEU A 86 -9.38 -9.36 1.37
N ILE A 87 -10.10 -9.70 0.30
CA ILE A 87 -9.87 -10.87 -0.56
C ILE A 87 -9.67 -10.47 -2.02
N GLY A 88 -9.40 -11.44 -2.89
CA GLY A 88 -9.25 -11.22 -4.33
C GLY A 88 -7.87 -10.68 -4.71
N GLU A 89 -7.75 -10.15 -5.92
CA GLU A 89 -6.47 -9.67 -6.49
C GLU A 89 -6.21 -8.20 -6.18
N ILE A 90 -4.93 -7.79 -6.23
CA ILE A 90 -4.55 -6.38 -6.27
C ILE A 90 -4.97 -5.82 -7.65
N PRO A 91 -5.73 -4.70 -7.72
CA PRO A 91 -6.16 -4.11 -8.98
C PRO A 91 -5.02 -3.88 -9.98
N LYS A 92 -5.17 -4.37 -11.21
CA LYS A 92 -4.13 -4.27 -12.27
C LYS A 92 -3.81 -2.82 -12.64
N LYS A 93 -4.76 -1.90 -12.45
CA LYS A 93 -4.62 -0.46 -12.71
C LYS A 93 -3.96 0.32 -11.57
N MET A 94 -3.38 -0.35 -10.56
CA MET A 94 -2.71 0.34 -9.44
C MET A 94 -1.61 1.32 -9.92
N SER A 95 -0.96 1.02 -11.04
CA SER A 95 0.04 1.88 -11.68
C SER A 95 -0.52 3.22 -12.20
N ASN A 96 -1.84 3.40 -12.26
CA ASN A 96 -2.46 4.68 -12.63
C ASN A 96 -2.35 5.74 -11.52
N LEU A 97 -2.01 5.34 -10.29
CA LEU A 97 -1.83 6.24 -9.16
C LEU A 97 -0.44 6.89 -9.21
N LEU A 98 -0.23 7.79 -10.17
CA LEU A 98 1.07 8.35 -10.52
C LEU A 98 1.76 9.16 -9.39
N ASN A 99 1.00 9.54 -8.36
CA ASN A 99 1.52 10.27 -7.19
C ASN A 99 1.72 9.38 -5.96
N LEU A 100 1.41 8.08 -6.05
CA LEU A 100 1.40 7.19 -4.91
C LEU A 100 2.83 6.98 -4.39
N LYS A 101 3.05 7.28 -3.12
CA LYS A 101 4.30 7.13 -2.39
C LYS A 101 4.27 5.91 -1.49
N ILE A 102 3.12 5.62 -0.88
CA ILE A 102 2.97 4.53 0.09
C ILE A 102 1.80 3.63 -0.31
N LEU A 103 2.08 2.33 -0.46
CA LEU A 103 1.11 1.27 -0.68
C LEU A 103 1.26 0.23 0.44
N SER A 104 0.27 0.14 1.34
CA SER A 104 0.37 -0.71 2.53
C SER A 104 -0.89 -1.54 2.77
N PHE A 105 -0.87 -2.80 2.32
CA PHE A 105 -1.94 -3.78 2.48
C PHE A 105 -1.53 -5.02 3.32
N PRO A 106 -0.69 -4.92 4.36
CA PRO A 106 -0.28 -6.10 5.11
C PRO A 106 -1.46 -6.72 5.87
N MET A 107 -1.37 -8.01 6.22
CA MET A 107 -2.35 -8.69 7.06
C MET A 107 -3.77 -8.62 6.47
N ASN A 108 -3.94 -9.22 5.30
CA ASN A 108 -5.21 -9.43 4.60
C ASN A 108 -5.21 -10.85 3.99
N ASN A 109 -6.24 -11.18 3.21
CA ASN A 109 -6.38 -12.46 2.51
C ASN A 109 -6.28 -12.25 0.98
N LEU A 110 -5.44 -11.31 0.52
CA LEU A 110 -5.25 -11.05 -0.91
C LEU A 110 -4.56 -12.23 -1.60
N THR A 111 -4.95 -12.49 -2.85
CA THR A 111 -4.53 -13.64 -3.68
C THR A 111 -4.06 -13.18 -5.06
N GLY A 112 -3.67 -14.12 -5.91
CA GLY A 112 -3.18 -13.83 -7.27
C GLY A 112 -1.77 -13.25 -7.29
N SER A 113 -1.35 -12.76 -8.46
CA SER A 113 -0.03 -12.17 -8.67
C SER A 113 0.00 -10.67 -8.35
N ILE A 114 1.14 -10.18 -7.87
CA ILE A 114 1.37 -8.73 -7.77
C ILE A 114 1.51 -8.15 -9.19
N PRO A 115 0.72 -7.14 -9.59
CA PRO A 115 0.89 -6.48 -10.88
C PRO A 115 2.30 -5.90 -11.00
N THR A 116 3.08 -6.37 -11.98
CA THR A 116 4.49 -5.98 -12.13
C THR A 116 4.67 -4.49 -12.39
N THR A 117 3.67 -3.83 -12.96
CA THR A 117 3.65 -2.38 -13.20
C THR A 117 3.76 -1.54 -11.93
N ILE A 118 3.42 -2.09 -10.75
CA ILE A 118 3.61 -1.40 -9.45
C ILE A 118 5.10 -1.12 -9.21
N PHE A 119 5.98 -2.03 -9.61
CA PHE A 119 7.42 -1.89 -9.44
C PHE A 119 8.05 -0.88 -10.41
N ASN A 120 7.27 -0.32 -11.35
CA ASN A 120 7.72 0.71 -12.29
C ASN A 120 7.24 2.12 -11.90
N MET A 121 6.47 2.25 -10.82
CA MET A 121 5.93 3.55 -10.39
C MET A 121 7.02 4.40 -9.74
N SER A 122 7.54 5.39 -10.48
CA SER A 122 8.65 6.25 -10.04
C SER A 122 8.35 7.15 -8.83
N SER A 123 7.10 7.22 -8.39
CA SER A 123 6.68 7.92 -7.17
C SER A 123 6.75 7.05 -5.91
N LEU A 124 6.71 5.71 -6.05
CA LEU A 124 6.58 4.80 -4.91
C LEU A 124 7.88 4.75 -4.10
N LEU A 125 7.72 4.89 -2.78
CA LEU A 125 8.78 4.85 -1.78
C LEU A 125 8.66 3.60 -0.92
N ASN A 126 7.43 3.19 -0.56
CA ASN A 126 7.22 2.08 0.37
C ASN A 126 6.09 1.17 -0.14
N ILE A 127 6.37 -0.13 -0.20
CA ILE A 127 5.41 -1.19 -0.51
C ILE A 127 5.40 -2.19 0.64
N SER A 128 4.25 -2.41 1.26
CA SER A 128 4.03 -3.48 2.23
C SER A 128 2.82 -4.31 1.85
N LEU A 129 3.07 -5.57 1.50
CA LEU A 129 2.07 -6.58 1.13
C LEU A 129 2.20 -7.85 1.99
N SER A 130 2.89 -7.74 3.12
CA SER A 130 3.20 -8.89 3.97
C SER A 130 1.96 -9.54 4.58
N TYR A 131 2.03 -10.83 4.91
CA TYR A 131 0.91 -11.57 5.51
C TYR A 131 -0.35 -11.51 4.62
N ASN A 132 -0.23 -12.06 3.42
CA ASN A 132 -1.30 -12.29 2.47
C ASN A 132 -1.12 -13.69 1.84
N SER A 133 -1.94 -14.04 0.85
CA SER A 133 -1.84 -15.27 0.06
C SER A 133 -1.42 -14.97 -1.39
N LEU A 134 -0.61 -13.92 -1.62
CA LEU A 134 -0.13 -13.54 -2.95
C LEU A 134 0.83 -14.59 -3.51
N SER A 135 0.80 -14.80 -4.82
CA SER A 135 1.51 -15.86 -5.51
C SER A 135 2.16 -15.37 -6.82
N GLY A 136 2.77 -16.27 -7.58
CA GLY A 136 3.48 -15.92 -8.82
C GLY A 136 4.94 -15.55 -8.61
N SER A 137 5.59 -15.07 -9.68
CA SER A 137 7.02 -14.73 -9.69
C SER A 137 7.25 -13.23 -9.59
N LEU A 138 8.26 -12.82 -8.82
CA LEU A 138 8.75 -11.45 -8.85
C LEU A 138 9.55 -11.19 -10.14
N PRO A 139 9.45 -9.99 -10.73
CA PRO A 139 10.24 -9.65 -11.91
C PRO A 139 11.73 -9.51 -11.52
N MET A 140 12.62 -9.95 -12.42
CA MET A 140 14.07 -10.01 -12.18
C MET A 140 14.75 -8.63 -12.08
N ASP A 141 14.02 -7.57 -12.40
CA ASP A 141 14.49 -6.18 -12.44
C ASP A 141 13.94 -5.32 -11.29
N ILE A 142 13.16 -5.92 -10.38
CA ILE A 142 12.50 -5.25 -9.24
C ILE A 142 13.43 -4.39 -8.36
N CYS A 143 14.72 -4.75 -8.29
CA CYS A 143 15.70 -4.05 -7.47
C CYS A 143 16.23 -2.76 -8.11
N TYR A 144 16.03 -2.53 -9.42
CA TYR A 144 16.57 -1.38 -10.15
C TYR A 144 15.57 -0.68 -11.07
N THR A 145 14.36 -1.21 -11.28
CA THR A 145 13.29 -0.53 -12.05
C THR A 145 12.78 0.73 -11.36
N ASN A 146 12.63 0.69 -10.03
CA ASN A 146 12.23 1.85 -9.23
C ASN A 146 13.39 2.33 -8.35
N LEU A 147 14.11 3.31 -8.86
CA LEU A 147 15.22 3.96 -8.16
C LEU A 147 14.79 4.77 -6.93
N LYS A 148 13.51 4.90 -6.60
CA LYS A 148 13.08 5.61 -5.37
C LYS A 148 12.50 4.69 -4.30
N LEU A 149 12.29 3.41 -4.61
CA LEU A 149 11.73 2.47 -3.66
C LEU A 149 12.72 2.26 -2.51
N LYS A 150 12.28 2.57 -1.30
CA LYS A 150 13.04 2.50 -0.05
C LYS A 150 12.73 1.25 0.76
N GLU A 151 11.48 0.82 0.74
CA GLU A 151 11.04 -0.34 1.52
C GLU A 151 10.14 -1.25 0.68
N LEU A 152 10.45 -2.54 0.70
CA LEU A 152 9.67 -3.59 0.06
C LEU A 152 9.47 -4.75 1.02
N ASN A 153 8.28 -4.87 1.58
CA ASN A 153 7.92 -5.95 2.49
C ASN A 153 6.88 -6.87 1.86
N LEU A 154 7.33 -8.06 1.47
CA LEU A 154 6.54 -9.13 0.85
C LEU A 154 6.52 -10.41 1.70
N SER A 155 6.99 -10.36 2.95
CA SER A 155 7.09 -11.53 3.83
C SER A 155 5.75 -12.22 4.04
N SER A 156 5.75 -13.53 4.29
CA SER A 156 4.51 -14.27 4.61
C SER A 156 3.48 -14.20 3.46
N ASN A 157 3.89 -14.64 2.27
CA ASN A 157 3.07 -14.86 1.07
C ASN A 157 3.36 -16.25 0.45
N HIS A 158 2.91 -16.53 -0.77
CA HIS A 158 3.22 -17.72 -1.57
C HIS A 158 4.01 -17.38 -2.84
N LEU A 159 4.81 -16.31 -2.78
CA LEU A 159 5.63 -15.85 -3.89
C LEU A 159 6.75 -16.84 -4.20
N SER A 160 7.09 -16.92 -5.49
CA SER A 160 8.11 -17.81 -6.03
C SER A 160 9.05 -17.03 -6.94
N GLY A 161 10.08 -17.69 -7.47
CA GLY A 161 11.10 -17.06 -8.31
C GLY A 161 12.38 -16.74 -7.55
N LYS A 162 13.39 -16.25 -8.27
CA LYS A 162 14.67 -15.84 -7.71
C LYS A 162 14.60 -14.35 -7.41
N VAL A 163 14.88 -13.94 -6.17
CA VAL A 163 15.33 -12.56 -5.96
C VAL A 163 16.66 -12.45 -6.73
N PRO A 164 16.91 -11.37 -7.49
CA PRO A 164 18.17 -11.21 -8.19
C PRO A 164 19.33 -11.22 -7.18
N THR A 165 20.00 -12.35 -7.02
CA THR A 165 21.17 -12.53 -6.14
C THR A 165 22.49 -12.32 -6.88
N GLY A 166 22.45 -11.76 -8.09
CA GLY A 166 23.65 -11.52 -8.89
C GLY A 166 24.12 -10.08 -8.77
N GLU A 167 25.17 -9.86 -7.98
CA GLU A 167 26.17 -8.79 -8.20
C GLU A 167 25.64 -7.37 -8.48
N ILE A 168 24.51 -6.97 -7.91
CA ILE A 168 24.08 -5.57 -8.00
C ILE A 168 25.03 -4.75 -7.10
N PRO A 169 25.73 -3.73 -7.61
CA PRO A 169 26.53 -2.84 -6.78
C PRO A 169 25.68 -2.28 -5.65
N GLN A 170 26.20 -2.27 -4.41
CA GLN A 170 25.52 -1.67 -3.26
C GLN A 170 25.05 -0.22 -3.52
N SER A 171 25.72 0.49 -4.45
CA SER A 171 25.36 1.83 -4.90
C SER A 171 24.05 1.93 -5.70
N LEU A 172 23.49 0.82 -6.19
CA LEU A 172 22.20 0.77 -6.89
C LEU A 172 21.04 0.34 -5.98
N PHE A 173 21.30 -0.04 -4.73
CA PHE A 173 20.25 -0.37 -3.77
C PHE A 173 19.70 0.88 -3.09
N ASN A 174 18.54 1.35 -3.56
CA ASN A 174 17.77 2.35 -2.83
C ASN A 174 16.80 1.74 -1.81
N ILE A 175 16.62 0.41 -1.85
CA ILE A 175 15.78 -0.34 -0.91
C ILE A 175 16.57 -0.65 0.38
N TYR A 176 16.30 0.07 1.46
CA TYR A 176 16.92 -0.12 2.77
C TYR A 176 16.39 -1.36 3.51
N SER A 177 15.19 -1.83 3.19
CA SER A 177 14.55 -2.99 3.82
C SER A 177 13.75 -3.80 2.79
N LEU A 178 14.33 -4.92 2.34
CA LEU A 178 13.63 -5.96 1.59
C LEU A 178 13.36 -7.14 2.52
N ARG A 179 12.08 -7.53 2.67
CA ARG A 179 11.67 -8.72 3.44
C ARG A 179 10.81 -9.61 2.56
N ALA A 180 11.29 -10.83 2.25
CA ALA A 180 10.59 -11.77 1.36
C ALA A 180 10.65 -13.21 1.90
N SER A 181 10.36 -13.40 3.20
CA SER A 181 10.65 -14.64 3.94
C SER A 181 9.69 -15.83 3.69
N SER A 182 9.08 -15.96 2.52
CA SER A 182 8.11 -17.05 2.24
C SER A 182 8.60 -18.14 1.28
N ALA A 183 8.13 -19.36 1.51
CA ALA A 183 8.67 -20.61 0.98
C ALA A 183 8.63 -20.73 -0.56
N LYS A 184 9.77 -21.13 -1.14
CA LYS A 184 10.13 -21.31 -2.58
C LYS A 184 10.85 -20.15 -3.28
N ILE A 185 11.16 -19.04 -2.61
CA ILE A 185 12.29 -18.21 -3.03
C ILE A 185 13.56 -18.98 -2.62
N ILE A 186 14.06 -19.80 -3.53
CA ILE A 186 15.21 -20.68 -3.28
C ILE A 186 16.47 -19.79 -3.15
N ASN A 187 17.13 -19.91 -2.00
CA ASN A 187 18.42 -19.33 -1.60
C ASN A 187 18.49 -17.82 -1.33
N GLN A 188 18.03 -17.44 -0.14
CA GLN A 188 18.84 -17.06 1.01
C GLN A 188 17.91 -16.27 1.94
N SER A 189 18.01 -16.49 3.23
CA SER A 189 17.42 -15.60 4.22
C SER A 189 18.09 -14.24 4.08
N ILE A 190 17.62 -13.41 3.14
CA ILE A 190 18.13 -12.04 2.99
C ILE A 190 17.49 -11.20 4.10
N HIS A 191 18.02 -11.36 5.31
CA HIS A 191 17.86 -10.38 6.36
C HIS A 191 18.77 -9.18 6.02
N TRP A 192 18.26 -8.22 5.24
CA TRP A 192 18.84 -6.87 5.28
C TRP A 192 18.44 -6.23 6.61
N ARG A 193 19.10 -6.60 7.71
CA ARG A 193 19.03 -5.83 8.96
C ARG A 193 19.91 -4.60 8.80
N HIS A 194 19.35 -3.50 8.31
CA HIS A 194 19.85 -2.19 8.71
C HIS A 194 19.06 -1.74 9.94
N SER A 195 19.35 -2.34 11.09
CA SER A 195 19.15 -1.65 12.36
C SER A 195 20.30 -0.66 12.52
N LYS A 196 20.25 0.47 11.81
CA LYS A 196 20.94 1.67 12.31
C LYS A 196 19.91 2.46 13.10
N SER A 197 19.99 2.29 14.42
CA SER A 197 19.46 3.23 15.41
C SER A 197 19.78 4.66 14.97
N PRO A 198 18.82 5.61 15.02
CA PRO A 198 19.08 7.01 14.77
C PRO A 198 19.69 7.64 16.03
N ARG A 199 20.90 7.22 16.39
CA ARG A 199 21.76 7.90 17.37
C ARG A 199 23.21 7.62 17.01
N GLU A 200 23.79 8.55 16.27
CA GLU A 200 25.18 9.00 16.33
C GLU A 200 25.37 10.01 15.19
N PHE A 201 24.85 11.20 15.43
CA PHE A 201 25.44 12.43 14.90
C PHE A 201 25.86 13.24 16.13
N VAL A 202 27.12 13.67 16.09
CA VAL A 202 27.98 14.26 17.14
C VAL A 202 28.72 13.23 17.98
#